data_AF-A0A821VCJ5-F1
#
_entry.id   AF-A0A821VCJ5-F1
#
_cell.length_a   1.000
_cell.length_b   1.000
_cell.length_c   1.000
_cell.angle_alpha   90.00
_cell.angle_beta   90.00
_cell.angle_gamma   90.00
#
_symmetry.space_group_name_H-M   'P 1'
#
loop_
_entity.id
_entity.type
_entity.pdbx_description
1 polymer ?
#
loop_
_entity_poly.entity_id
_entity_poly.type
_entity_poly.pdbx_seq_one_letter_code
_entity_poly.pdbx_strand_id
1 'polypeptide(L)'
;INYNQLSSNDTEHLLVTVPPFEVSTVEIVYNDWLAMKKRSLSDEQRLFIRDLMEERNEILPLYMKLVFDIILTWHSYDSINIELKKLRNVDDCIRYLFNHLEKVHNRLLFIRAICYMTSCRNCISQNELEDVLSLDDEVLESVFQHYIPPVRRLPGILWTRIRNDLDEYITEKRS
;
A
#
# COMPACT_ATOMS: atom_id res chain seq x y z
N ILE A 1 -42.36 -10.19 3.78
CA ILE A 1 -41.70 -11.12 2.82
C ILE A 1 -40.54 -11.74 3.59
N ASN A 2 -40.61 -13.05 3.82
CA ASN A 2 -39.68 -13.81 4.68
C ASN A 2 -38.31 -13.91 4.02
N TYR A 3 -37.26 -13.38 4.65
CA TYR A 3 -35.87 -13.46 4.20
C TYR A 3 -35.13 -14.75 4.65
N ASN A 4 -35.86 -15.77 5.14
CA ASN A 4 -35.25 -16.95 5.79
C ASN A 4 -35.25 -18.23 4.95
N GLN A 5 -35.31 -18.15 3.62
CA GLN A 5 -35.16 -19.32 2.74
C GLN A 5 -34.38 -18.96 1.47
N LEU A 6 -33.10 -18.64 1.62
CA LEU A 6 -32.13 -18.92 0.56
C LEU A 6 -31.35 -20.14 1.04
N SER A 7 -31.58 -21.28 0.36
CA SER A 7 -30.79 -22.49 0.62
C SER A 7 -29.35 -22.17 0.25
N SER A 8 -28.39 -22.60 1.08
CA SER A 8 -26.96 -22.36 0.87
C SER A 8 -26.43 -22.95 -0.46
N ASN A 9 -27.23 -23.77 -1.16
CA ASN A 9 -26.88 -24.40 -2.43
C ASN A 9 -27.24 -23.56 -3.67
N ASP A 10 -28.10 -22.54 -3.55
CA ASP A 10 -28.53 -21.72 -4.70
C ASP A 10 -27.56 -20.57 -5.04
N THR A 11 -26.47 -20.40 -4.28
CA THR A 11 -25.46 -19.38 -4.53
C THR A 11 -24.11 -19.93 -4.99
N GLU A 12 -23.92 -21.26 -4.98
CA GLU A 12 -22.64 -21.88 -5.36
C GLU A 12 -22.27 -21.66 -6.84
N HIS A 13 -23.26 -21.60 -7.73
CA HIS A 13 -23.05 -21.35 -9.15
C HIS A 13 -22.73 -19.88 -9.49
N LEU A 14 -22.73 -18.99 -8.49
CA LEU A 14 -22.33 -17.58 -8.61
C LEU A 14 -20.94 -17.31 -8.01
N LEU A 15 -20.30 -18.32 -7.41
CA LEU A 15 -18.97 -18.19 -6.82
C LEU A 15 -17.91 -18.62 -7.84
N VAL A 16 -17.02 -17.68 -8.18
CA VAL A 16 -15.82 -17.98 -8.98
C VAL A 16 -14.64 -18.09 -8.03
N THR A 17 -14.10 -19.30 -7.88
CA THR A 17 -12.87 -19.52 -7.10
C THR A 17 -11.67 -19.09 -7.93
N VAL A 18 -10.87 -18.16 -7.40
CA VAL A 18 -9.62 -17.75 -8.02
C VAL A 18 -8.50 -18.63 -7.45
N PRO A 19 -7.91 -19.54 -8.25
CA PRO A 19 -6.83 -20.39 -7.77
C PRO A 19 -5.55 -19.56 -7.56
N PRO A 20 -4.61 -20.09 -6.76
CA PRO A 20 -3.28 -19.51 -6.64
C PRO A 20 -2.53 -19.47 -7.97
N PHE A 21 -1.61 -18.51 -8.11
CA PHE A 21 -0.81 -18.38 -9.32
C PHE A 21 0.33 -19.40 -9.37
N GLU A 22 0.60 -19.91 -10.58
CA GLU A 22 1.86 -20.59 -10.89
C GLU A 22 2.98 -19.57 -11.15
N VAL A 23 4.23 -19.93 -10.81
CA VAL A 23 5.41 -19.05 -10.97
C VAL A 23 5.55 -18.51 -12.39
N SER A 24 5.33 -19.36 -13.40
CA SER A 24 5.36 -18.99 -14.82
C SER A 24 4.35 -17.89 -15.18
N THR A 25 3.16 -17.95 -14.58
CA THR A 25 2.09 -16.97 -14.79
C THR A 25 2.42 -15.65 -14.11
N VAL A 26 3.05 -15.68 -12.93
CA VAL A 26 3.50 -14.47 -12.22
C VAL A 26 4.45 -13.65 -13.08
N GLU A 27 5.42 -14.29 -13.72
CA GLU A 27 6.38 -13.59 -14.58
C GLU A 27 5.70 -12.91 -15.79
N ILE A 28 4.73 -13.58 -16.41
CA ILE A 28 3.95 -13.02 -17.52
C ILE A 28 3.18 -11.78 -17.06
N VAL A 29 2.41 -11.92 -15.98
CA VAL A 29 1.57 -10.82 -15.46
C VAL A 29 2.42 -9.63 -15.00
N TYR A 30 3.56 -9.87 -14.34
CA TYR A 30 4.48 -8.80 -13.97
C TYR A 30 5.04 -8.07 -15.18
N ASN A 31 5.41 -8.79 -16.24
CA ASN A 31 5.87 -8.15 -17.48
C ASN A 31 4.77 -7.28 -18.11
N ASP A 32 3.53 -7.76 -18.14
CA ASP A 32 2.39 -7.00 -18.65
C ASP A 32 2.14 -5.73 -17.81
N TRP A 33 2.12 -5.85 -16.48
CA TRP A 33 1.92 -4.71 -15.60
C TRP A 33 3.08 -3.70 -15.65
N LEU A 34 4.32 -4.17 -15.76
CA LEU A 34 5.50 -3.31 -15.97
C LEU A 34 5.38 -2.53 -17.29
N ALA A 35 4.97 -3.20 -18.37
CA ALA A 35 4.75 -2.56 -19.66
C ALA A 35 3.66 -1.49 -19.59
N MET A 36 2.54 -1.76 -18.91
CA MET A 36 1.47 -0.79 -18.67
C MET A 36 1.95 0.45 -17.91
N LYS A 37 2.83 0.27 -16.91
CA LYS A 37 3.43 1.35 -16.12
C LYS A 37 4.69 1.97 -16.79
N LYS A 38 5.05 1.53 -18.00
CA LYS A 38 6.25 1.97 -18.75
C LYS A 38 7.56 1.81 -17.97
N ARG A 39 7.69 0.71 -17.21
CA ARG A 39 8.90 0.36 -16.46
C ARG A 39 9.45 -0.97 -16.92
N SER A 40 10.70 -1.24 -16.54
CA SER A 40 11.38 -2.51 -16.76
C SER A 40 12.30 -2.80 -15.58
N LEU A 41 12.61 -4.07 -15.38
CA LEU A 41 13.54 -4.54 -14.35
C LEU A 41 14.88 -4.91 -14.97
N SER A 42 15.95 -4.78 -14.18
CA SER A 42 17.25 -5.35 -14.54
C SER A 42 17.20 -6.88 -14.47
N ASP A 43 18.17 -7.55 -15.11
CA ASP A 43 18.24 -9.00 -15.10
C ASP A 43 18.44 -9.57 -13.68
N GLU A 44 19.21 -8.86 -12.84
CA GLU A 44 19.39 -9.23 -11.42
C GLU A 44 18.06 -9.13 -10.64
N GLN A 45 17.29 -8.05 -10.84
CA GLN A 45 16.00 -7.84 -10.19
C GLN A 45 14.99 -8.90 -10.63
N ARG A 46 14.99 -9.26 -11.92
CA ARG A 46 14.14 -10.34 -12.47
C ARG A 46 14.46 -11.69 -11.86
N LEU A 47 15.75 -12.04 -11.80
CA LEU A 47 16.20 -13.30 -11.20
C LEU A 47 15.78 -13.38 -9.73
N PHE A 48 15.96 -12.30 -8.97
CA PHE A 48 15.56 -12.24 -7.57
C PHE A 48 14.06 -12.47 -7.37
N ILE A 49 13.21 -11.86 -8.20
CA ILE A 49 11.76 -12.03 -8.09
C ILE A 49 11.36 -13.46 -8.44
N ARG A 50 11.99 -14.06 -9.47
CA ARG A 50 11.75 -15.46 -9.83
C ARG A 50 12.09 -16.38 -8.65
N ASP A 51 13.28 -16.23 -8.08
CA ASP A 51 13.71 -17.00 -6.90
C ASP A 51 12.73 -16.84 -5.73
N LEU A 52 12.27 -15.60 -5.47
CA LEU A 52 11.32 -15.30 -4.41
C LEU A 52 9.98 -16.03 -4.59
N MET A 53 9.52 -16.18 -5.84
CA MET A 53 8.27 -16.85 -6.17
C MET A 53 8.42 -18.38 -6.20
N GLU A 54 9.56 -18.90 -6.65
CA GLU A 54 9.87 -20.34 -6.64
C GLU A 54 9.97 -20.92 -5.23
N GLU A 55 10.45 -20.13 -4.26
CA GLU A 55 10.47 -20.53 -2.84
C GLU A 55 9.06 -20.68 -2.22
N ARG A 56 7.98 -20.28 -2.92
CA ARG A 56 6.62 -20.25 -2.36
C ARG A 56 5.83 -21.50 -2.74
N ASN A 57 5.14 -22.06 -1.76
CA ASN A 57 4.21 -23.17 -1.99
C ASN A 57 2.89 -22.71 -2.65
N GLU A 58 2.48 -21.46 -2.39
CA GLU A 58 1.23 -20.88 -2.88
C GLU A 58 1.42 -19.38 -3.10
N ILE A 59 1.01 -18.86 -4.26
CA ILE A 59 1.13 -17.44 -4.62
C ILE A 59 -0.26 -16.83 -4.71
N LEU A 60 -0.64 -16.13 -3.64
CA LEU A 60 -1.93 -15.44 -3.58
C LEU A 60 -1.93 -14.20 -4.47
N PRO A 61 -3.03 -13.89 -5.18
CA PRO A 61 -3.16 -12.70 -6.02
C PRO A 61 -2.80 -11.39 -5.30
N LEU A 62 -3.25 -11.23 -4.05
CA LEU A 62 -2.97 -10.04 -3.25
C LEU A 62 -1.48 -9.94 -2.89
N TYR A 63 -0.85 -11.05 -2.53
CA TYR A 63 0.59 -11.08 -2.24
C TYR A 63 1.40 -10.62 -3.45
N MET A 64 1.07 -11.17 -4.62
CA MET A 64 1.68 -10.80 -5.89
C MET A 64 1.47 -9.32 -6.21
N LYS A 65 0.26 -8.77 -6.02
CA LYS A 65 0.03 -7.33 -6.22
C LYS A 65 0.89 -6.47 -5.30
N LEU A 66 0.98 -6.81 -4.01
CA LEU A 66 1.78 -6.03 -3.06
C LEU A 66 3.27 -6.09 -3.36
N VAL A 67 3.79 -7.26 -3.76
CA VAL A 67 5.18 -7.40 -4.22
C VAL A 67 5.42 -6.56 -5.48
N PHE A 68 4.48 -6.54 -6.41
CA PHE A 68 4.55 -5.67 -7.59
C PHE A 68 4.62 -4.18 -7.22
N ASP A 69 3.84 -3.74 -6.23
CA ASP A 69 3.86 -2.36 -5.77
C ASP A 69 5.20 -1.99 -5.14
N ILE A 70 5.82 -2.93 -4.42
CA ILE A 70 7.19 -2.77 -3.93
C ILE A 70 8.18 -2.66 -5.10
N ILE A 71 8.06 -3.50 -6.12
CA ILE A 71 8.93 -3.49 -7.30
C ILE A 71 8.84 -2.14 -8.04
N LEU A 72 7.66 -1.52 -8.09
CA LEU A 72 7.49 -0.20 -8.71
C LEU A 72 8.27 0.91 -7.98
N THR A 73 8.74 0.69 -6.76
CA THR A 73 9.60 1.67 -6.07
C THR A 73 11.06 1.60 -6.51
N TRP A 74 11.50 0.51 -7.18
CA TRP A 74 12.91 0.30 -7.47
C TRP A 74 13.40 1.10 -8.67
N HIS A 75 14.62 1.61 -8.54
CA HIS A 75 15.43 2.09 -9.65
C HIS A 75 16.33 0.97 -10.18
N SER A 76 16.80 1.12 -11.42
CA SER A 76 17.67 0.14 -12.06
C SER A 76 19.04 0.01 -11.39
N TYR A 77 19.46 1.03 -10.64
CA TYR A 77 20.72 1.08 -9.91
C TYR A 77 20.58 0.69 -8.43
N ASP A 78 19.37 0.45 -7.95
CA ASP A 78 19.17 0.05 -6.56
C ASP A 78 19.69 -1.37 -6.37
N SER A 79 20.48 -1.58 -5.32
CA SER A 79 20.86 -2.92 -4.91
C SER A 79 19.64 -3.68 -4.39
N ILE A 80 19.60 -4.98 -4.68
CA ILE A 80 18.50 -5.84 -4.24
C ILE A 80 18.46 -5.88 -2.71
N ASN A 81 17.35 -5.44 -2.14
CA ASN A 81 17.13 -5.51 -0.71
C ASN A 81 16.82 -6.96 -0.30
N ILE A 82 17.82 -7.64 0.27
CA ILE A 82 17.73 -9.03 0.72
C ILE A 82 16.62 -9.24 1.76
N GLU A 83 16.22 -8.20 2.50
CA GLU A 83 15.10 -8.30 3.45
C GLU A 83 13.78 -8.67 2.80
N LEU A 84 13.64 -8.44 1.49
CA LEU A 84 12.45 -8.85 0.75
C LEU A 84 12.25 -10.38 0.72
N LYS A 85 13.32 -11.17 0.88
CA LYS A 85 13.20 -12.63 1.05
C LYS A 85 12.45 -13.01 2.33
N LYS A 86 12.41 -12.12 3.32
CA LYS A 86 11.70 -12.33 4.59
C LYS A 86 10.19 -12.15 4.46
N LEU A 87 9.69 -11.56 3.36
CA LEU A 87 8.26 -11.27 3.19
C LEU A 87 7.48 -12.55 2.85
N ARG A 88 7.06 -13.33 3.85
CA ARG A 88 6.48 -14.67 3.64
C ARG A 88 4.99 -14.63 3.34
N ASN A 89 4.29 -13.58 3.77
CA ASN A 89 2.84 -13.45 3.65
C ASN A 89 2.43 -12.00 3.32
N VAL A 90 1.13 -11.80 3.12
CA VAL A 90 0.52 -10.50 2.82
C VAL A 90 0.82 -9.47 3.91
N ASP A 91 0.71 -9.84 5.19
CA ASP A 91 1.00 -8.96 6.33
C ASP A 91 2.43 -8.42 6.30
N ASP A 92 3.42 -9.27 5.97
CA ASP A 92 4.80 -8.86 5.85
C ASP A 92 4.96 -7.80 4.74
N CYS A 93 4.31 -8.01 3.59
CA CYS A 93 4.32 -7.05 2.48
C CYS A 93 3.68 -5.71 2.88
N ILE A 94 2.55 -5.74 3.58
CA ILE A 94 1.88 -4.52 4.07
C ILE A 94 2.80 -3.77 5.03
N ARG A 95 3.41 -4.47 6.01
CA ARG A 95 4.37 -3.87 6.95
C ARG A 95 5.55 -3.26 6.22
N TYR A 96 6.07 -3.94 5.20
CA TYR A 96 7.17 -3.42 4.39
C TYR A 96 6.80 -2.11 3.68
N LEU A 97 5.65 -2.08 3.01
CA LEU A 97 5.15 -0.89 2.31
C LEU A 97 4.94 0.28 3.28
N PHE A 98 4.31 0.05 4.43
CA PHE A 98 4.10 1.09 5.44
C PHE A 98 5.42 1.60 6.02
N ASN A 99 6.38 0.71 6.32
CA ASN A 99 7.72 1.10 6.77
C ASN A 99 8.48 1.91 5.70
N HIS A 100 8.23 1.65 4.42
CA HIS A 100 8.82 2.43 3.34
C HIS A 100 8.19 3.84 3.29
N LEU A 101 6.85 3.94 3.33
CA LEU A 101 6.14 5.22 3.34
C LEU A 101 6.49 6.07 4.57
N GLU A 102 6.68 5.46 5.74
CA GLU A 102 7.18 6.13 6.94
C GLU A 102 8.55 6.80 6.74
N LYS A 103 9.40 6.27 5.86
CA LYS A 103 10.73 6.83 5.55
C LYS A 103 10.69 7.89 4.46
N VAL A 104 9.81 7.71 3.48
CA VAL A 104 9.61 8.67 2.37
C VAL A 104 8.98 9.96 2.89
N HIS A 105 8.04 9.83 3.81
CA HIS A 105 7.38 10.96 4.46
C HIS A 105 8.02 11.30 5.80
N ASN A 106 7.56 12.37 6.43
CA ASN A 106 7.83 12.56 7.85
C ASN A 106 7.12 11.44 8.61
N ARG A 107 7.91 10.59 9.28
CA ARG A 107 7.43 9.40 10.00
C ARG A 107 6.29 9.70 10.96
N LEU A 108 6.43 10.74 11.79
CA LEU A 108 5.44 11.07 12.79
C LEU A 108 4.14 11.55 12.12
N LEU A 109 4.25 12.42 11.12
CA LEU A 109 3.11 12.88 10.33
C LEU A 109 2.36 11.70 9.68
N PHE A 110 3.08 10.79 9.04
CA PHE A 110 2.49 9.62 8.37
C PHE A 110 1.74 8.73 9.37
N ILE A 111 2.41 8.33 10.46
CA ILE A 111 1.81 7.48 11.49
C ILE A 111 0.55 8.14 12.07
N ARG A 112 0.63 9.42 12.46
CA ARG A 112 -0.50 10.15 13.05
C ARG A 112 -1.66 10.27 12.05
N ALA A 113 -1.39 10.55 10.78
CA ALA A 113 -2.41 10.59 9.74
C ALA A 113 -3.17 9.25 9.63
N ILE A 114 -2.45 8.13 9.56
CA ILE A 114 -3.06 6.79 9.51
C ILE A 114 -3.83 6.47 10.80
N CYS A 115 -3.28 6.81 11.97
CA CYS A 115 -3.95 6.61 13.26
C CYS A 115 -5.27 7.37 13.34
N TYR A 116 -5.29 8.63 12.91
CA TYR A 116 -6.52 9.43 12.91
C TYR A 116 -7.54 8.87 11.91
N MET A 117 -7.13 8.52 10.69
CA MET A 117 -8.02 7.91 9.70
C MET A 117 -8.65 6.61 10.21
N THR A 118 -7.87 5.74 10.87
CA THR A 118 -8.34 4.45 11.38
C THR A 118 -9.14 4.55 12.68
N SER A 119 -8.96 5.62 13.46
CA SER A 119 -9.73 5.89 14.68
C SER A 119 -11.11 6.50 14.42
N CYS A 120 -11.32 7.10 13.24
CA CYS A 120 -12.59 7.73 12.87
C CYS A 120 -13.67 6.70 12.53
N ARG A 121 -14.85 6.83 13.16
CA ARG A 121 -15.98 5.91 12.92
C ARG A 121 -16.66 6.08 11.56
N ASN A 122 -16.70 7.30 11.03
CA ASN A 122 -17.52 7.66 9.85
C ASN A 122 -16.67 8.21 8.68
N CYS A 123 -15.43 7.74 8.54
CA CYS A 123 -14.41 8.36 7.69
C CYS A 123 -14.04 9.77 8.18
N ILE A 124 -13.00 10.36 7.59
CA ILE A 124 -12.55 11.72 7.87
C ILE A 124 -12.34 12.43 6.54
N SER A 125 -12.84 13.66 6.42
CA SER A 125 -12.58 14.48 5.23
C SER A 125 -11.14 14.99 5.22
N GLN A 126 -10.65 15.39 4.05
CA GLN A 126 -9.32 15.98 3.93
C GLN A 126 -9.12 17.19 4.85
N ASN A 127 -10.11 18.10 4.89
CA ASN A 127 -10.02 19.30 5.71
C ASN A 127 -9.98 18.95 7.21
N GLU A 128 -10.84 18.01 7.66
CA GLU A 128 -10.84 17.57 9.06
C GLU A 128 -9.52 16.90 9.44
N LEU A 129 -8.95 16.07 8.57
CA LEU A 129 -7.67 15.42 8.82
C LEU A 129 -6.54 16.45 8.91
N GLU A 130 -6.51 17.42 7.99
CA GLU A 130 -5.54 18.52 8.03
C GLU A 130 -5.71 19.38 9.30
N ASP A 131 -6.94 19.64 9.73
CA ASP A 131 -7.24 20.40 10.94
C ASP A 131 -6.79 19.62 12.20
N VAL A 132 -7.10 18.32 12.30
CA VAL A 132 -6.67 17.47 13.44
C VAL A 132 -5.15 17.35 13.49
N LEU A 133 -4.48 17.14 12.35
CA LEU A 133 -3.01 17.12 12.29
C LEU A 133 -2.38 18.47 12.62
N SER A 134 -3.08 19.57 12.35
CA SER A 134 -2.65 20.92 12.74
C SER A 134 -2.82 21.20 14.23
N LEU A 135 -3.54 20.35 14.97
CA LEU A 135 -3.69 20.43 16.42
C LEU A 135 -2.71 19.52 17.17
N ASP A 136 -1.97 18.66 16.46
CA ASP A 136 -0.94 17.79 17.04
C ASP A 136 0.40 18.53 17.09
N ASP A 137 0.77 19.02 18.28
CA ASP A 137 2.00 19.78 18.50
C ASP A 137 3.26 18.97 18.14
N GLU A 138 3.27 17.66 18.40
CA GLU A 138 4.42 16.80 18.07
C GLU A 138 4.58 16.69 16.54
N VAL A 139 3.46 16.55 15.82
CA VAL A 139 3.47 16.55 14.34
C VAL A 139 3.99 17.87 13.80
N LEU A 140 3.47 18.98 14.31
CA LEU A 140 3.89 20.31 13.86
C LEU A 140 5.37 20.58 14.14
N GLU A 141 5.87 20.20 15.31
CA GLU A 141 7.29 20.32 15.66
C GLU A 141 8.16 19.48 14.72
N SER A 142 7.71 18.26 14.38
CA SER A 142 8.43 17.40 13.45
C SER A 142 8.48 17.96 12.02
N VAL A 143 7.47 18.72 11.61
CA VAL A 143 7.36 19.33 10.27
C VAL A 143 8.11 20.65 10.18
N PHE A 144 8.01 21.50 11.21
CA PHE A 144 8.54 22.87 11.23
C PHE A 144 9.90 22.95 11.94
N GLN A 145 10.87 22.14 11.50
CA GLN A 145 12.18 22.04 12.16
C GLN A 145 13.07 23.29 12.00
N HIS A 146 12.89 24.04 10.92
CA HIS A 146 13.76 25.17 10.57
C HIS A 146 13.06 26.53 10.62
N TYR A 147 11.73 26.56 10.55
CA TYR A 147 10.95 27.79 10.53
C TYR A 147 9.56 27.52 11.10
N ILE A 148 9.18 28.32 12.10
CA ILE A 148 7.85 28.27 12.71
C ILE A 148 7.00 29.37 12.05
N PRO A 149 5.93 29.00 11.32
CA PRO A 149 5.05 29.99 10.71
C PRO A 149 4.25 30.77 11.77
N PRO A 150 3.83 32.02 11.47
CA PRO A 150 2.98 32.80 12.37
C PRO A 150 1.64 32.13 12.68
N VAL A 151 1.12 31.35 11.72
CA VAL A 151 -0.06 30.49 11.89
C VAL A 151 0.41 29.05 11.79
N ARG A 152 0.30 28.31 12.89
CA ARG A 152 0.66 26.89 12.97
C ARG A 152 -0.43 26.04 12.35
N ARG A 153 -0.34 25.82 11.04
CA ARG A 153 -1.21 24.92 10.28
C ARG A 153 -0.37 24.00 9.42
N LEU A 154 -0.74 22.73 9.33
CA LEU A 154 -0.10 21.78 8.43
C LEU A 154 -0.19 22.29 6.99
N PRO A 155 0.93 22.34 6.24
CA PRO A 155 0.88 22.62 4.81
C PRO A 155 0.14 21.48 4.08
N GLY A 156 -1.01 21.76 3.47
CA GLY A 156 -1.87 20.74 2.83
C GLY A 156 -1.17 19.91 1.73
N ILE A 157 -0.08 20.43 1.16
CA ILE A 157 0.77 19.68 0.22
C ILE A 157 1.40 18.42 0.84
N LEU A 158 1.68 18.42 2.15
CA LEU A 158 2.27 17.27 2.83
C LEU A 158 1.28 16.10 2.88
N TRP A 159 0.04 16.39 3.27
CA TRP A 159 -1.03 15.40 3.25
C TRP A 159 -1.34 14.94 1.81
N THR A 160 -1.39 15.87 0.85
CA THR A 160 -1.64 15.53 -0.56
C THR A 160 -0.63 14.51 -1.10
N ARG A 161 0.66 14.64 -0.74
CA ARG A 161 1.68 13.66 -1.13
C ARG A 161 1.44 12.29 -0.49
N ILE A 162 1.16 12.24 0.81
CA ILE A 162 0.85 11.00 1.52
C ILE A 162 -0.37 10.30 0.90
N ARG A 163 -1.43 11.06 0.62
CA ARG A 163 -2.65 10.55 -0.01
C ARG A 163 -2.35 9.95 -1.39
N ASN A 164 -1.58 10.64 -2.23
CA ASN A 164 -1.23 10.15 -3.56
C ASN A 164 -0.45 8.82 -3.50
N ASP A 165 0.45 8.67 -2.54
CA ASP A 165 1.23 7.43 -2.37
C ASP A 165 0.38 6.29 -1.77
N LEU A 166 -0.77 6.62 -1.15
CA LEU A 166 -1.74 5.68 -0.61
C LEU A 166 -2.99 5.49 -1.49
N ASP A 167 -3.04 6.08 -2.67
CA ASP A 167 -4.27 6.19 -3.49
C ASP A 167 -4.88 4.81 -3.80
N GLU A 168 -4.05 3.82 -4.12
CA GLU A 168 -4.50 2.45 -4.41
C GLU A 168 -4.98 1.68 -3.15
N TYR A 169 -4.73 2.20 -1.95
CA TYR A 169 -5.03 1.55 -0.66
C TYR A 169 -6.13 2.24 0.15
N ILE A 170 -6.51 3.47 -0.22
CA ILE A 170 -7.57 4.23 0.45
C ILE A 170 -8.81 4.24 -0.44
N THR A 171 -9.99 4.20 0.18
CA THR A 171 -11.25 4.33 -0.53
C THR A 171 -11.98 5.59 -0.08
N GLU A 172 -12.59 6.27 -1.04
CA GLU A 172 -13.39 7.46 -0.77
C GLU A 172 -14.86 7.11 -0.69
N LYS A 173 -15.51 7.53 0.40
CA LYS A 173 -16.95 7.45 0.54
C LYS A 173 -17.58 8.70 -0.08
N ARG A 174 -18.28 8.54 -1.21
CA ARG A 174 -19.14 9.61 -1.72
C ARG A 174 -20.27 9.86 -0.73
N SER A 175 -20.42 11.11 -0.32
CA SER A 175 -21.56 11.61 0.46
C SER A 175 -22.60 12.23 -0.48
#